data_AF-A0AAD6P306-F1
#
_entry.id   AF-A0AAD6P306-F1
#
_cell.length_a   1.000
_cell.length_b   1.000
_cell.length_c   1.000
_cell.angle_alpha   90.00
_cell.angle_beta   90.00
_cell.angle_gamma   90.00
#
_symmetry.space_group_name_H-M   'P 1'
#
loop_
_entity.id
_entity.type
_entity.pdbx_description
1 polymer ?
#
loop_
_entity_poly.entity_id
_entity_poly.type
_entity_poly.pdbx_seq_one_letter_code
_entity_poly.pdbx_strand_id
1 'polypeptide(L)'
;MAAEKDTVGHEEAVEFVRKVQKHINKEIYKDFVMILCAYSDKRKDVVDVYRDVVELFADSPDLLQDFLRFLPTSVVLADLDSKFQILNI
;
A
#
# COMPACT_ATOMS: atom_id res chain seq x y z
N MET A 1 4.39 -30.84 11.52
CA MET A 1 4.06 -30.21 10.21
C MET A 1 3.44 -28.86 10.52
N ALA A 2 4.24 -27.78 10.56
CA ALA A 2 3.81 -26.38 10.72
C ALA A 2 5.07 -25.48 10.80
N ALA A 3 5.58 -25.03 9.66
CA ALA A 3 6.58 -23.96 9.59
C ALA A 3 6.58 -23.34 8.18
N GLU A 4 5.43 -22.81 7.75
CA GLU A 4 5.29 -22.10 6.47
C GLU A 4 4.39 -20.88 6.73
N LYS A 5 4.89 -19.88 7.46
CA LYS A 5 4.10 -18.68 7.80
C LYS A 5 4.89 -17.38 7.74
N ASP A 6 5.79 -17.19 6.78
CA ASP A 6 6.38 -15.83 6.57
C ASP A 6 7.04 -15.58 5.20
N THR A 7 7.25 -16.58 4.34
CA THR A 7 7.89 -16.36 3.02
C THR A 7 6.92 -15.82 1.97
N VAL A 8 5.62 -16.07 2.12
CA VAL A 8 4.60 -15.79 1.10
C VAL A 8 4.48 -14.28 0.81
N GLY A 9 4.59 -13.44 1.84
CA GLY A 9 4.42 -11.99 1.69
C GLY A 9 5.57 -11.31 0.95
N HIS A 10 6.80 -11.84 1.04
CA HIS A 10 7.95 -11.27 0.33
C HIS A 10 7.89 -11.61 -1.16
N GLU A 11 7.58 -12.87 -1.50
CA GLU A 11 7.47 -13.31 -2.89
C GLU A 11 6.31 -12.61 -3.61
N GLU A 12 5.14 -12.51 -2.96
CA GLU A 12 4.00 -11.75 -3.48
C GLU A 12 4.36 -10.26 -3.68
N ALA A 13 5.15 -9.64 -2.78
CA ALA A 13 5.54 -8.24 -2.91
C ALA A 13 6.49 -8.00 -4.09
N VAL A 14 7.42 -8.94 -4.33
CA VAL A 14 8.32 -8.89 -5.48
C VAL A 14 7.55 -9.06 -6.79
N GLU A 15 6.58 -9.97 -6.84
CA GLU A 15 5.70 -10.12 -8.00
C GLU A 15 4.81 -8.90 -8.22
N PHE A 16 4.28 -8.32 -7.15
CA PHE A 16 3.50 -7.08 -7.19
C PHE A 16 4.31 -5.92 -7.79
N VAL A 17 5.54 -5.68 -7.30
CA VAL A 17 6.40 -4.62 -7.83
C VAL A 17 6.71 -4.84 -9.31
N ARG A 18 6.92 -6.08 -9.76
CA ARG A 18 7.10 -6.39 -11.19
C ARG A 18 5.83 -6.15 -12.01
N LYS A 19 4.65 -6.50 -11.47
CA LYS A 19 3.35 -6.27 -12.11
C LYS A 19 3.10 -4.78 -12.26
N VAL A 20 3.29 -4.02 -11.18
CA VAL A 20 3.26 -2.54 -11.16
C VAL A 20 4.22 -1.99 -12.23
N GLN A 21 5.51 -2.37 -12.21
CA GLN A 21 6.49 -1.89 -13.18
C GLN A 21 6.13 -2.17 -14.66
N LYS A 22 5.36 -3.24 -14.94
CA LYS A 22 4.89 -3.57 -16.29
C LYS A 22 3.60 -2.87 -16.69
N HIS A 23 2.70 -2.63 -15.75
CA HIS A 23 1.36 -2.10 -16.01
C HIS A 23 1.30 -0.57 -15.99
N ILE A 24 2.18 0.10 -15.24
CA ILE A 24 2.21 1.57 -15.17
C ILE A 24 3.46 2.17 -15.79
N ASN A 25 3.31 3.43 -16.21
CA ASN A 25 4.39 4.23 -16.75
C ASN A 25 5.52 4.42 -15.72
N LYS A 26 6.74 4.59 -16.24
CA LYS A 26 7.94 4.85 -15.41
C LYS A 26 7.80 6.09 -14.52
N GLU A 27 6.99 7.06 -14.93
CA GLU A 27 6.70 8.28 -14.18
C GLU A 27 5.84 7.97 -12.96
N ILE A 28 4.72 7.26 -13.14
CA ILE A 28 3.84 6.83 -12.05
C ILE A 28 4.58 5.92 -11.07
N TYR A 29 5.44 5.02 -11.57
CA TYR A 29 6.29 4.19 -10.71
C TYR A 29 7.26 5.02 -9.85
N LYS A 30 7.82 6.11 -10.40
CA LYS A 30 8.67 7.02 -9.62
C LYS A 30 7.89 7.73 -8.53
N ASP A 31 6.68 8.20 -8.82
CA ASP A 31 5.81 8.84 -7.82
C ASP A 31 5.44 7.85 -6.71
N PHE A 32 5.12 6.59 -7.07
CA PHE A 32 4.87 5.52 -6.10
C PHE A 32 6.05 5.33 -5.14
N VAL A 33 7.27 5.20 -5.68
CA VAL A 33 8.48 5.05 -4.87
C VAL A 33 8.75 6.30 -4.03
N MET A 34 8.46 7.50 -4.54
CA MET A 34 8.59 8.75 -3.80
C MET A 34 7.64 8.80 -2.59
N ILE A 35 6.39 8.37 -2.76
CA ILE A 35 5.41 8.29 -1.69
C ILE A 35 5.84 7.29 -0.62
N LEU A 36 6.31 6.09 -1.02
CA LEU A 36 6.84 5.09 -0.10
C LEU A 36 8.10 5.55 0.65
N CYS A 37 8.96 6.32 -0.03
CA CYS A 37 10.12 6.95 0.59
C CYS A 37 9.68 7.94 1.68
N ALA A 38 8.71 8.80 1.38
CA ALA A 38 8.15 9.76 2.36
C ALA A 38 7.50 9.07 3.57
N TYR A 39 6.86 7.92 3.39
CA TYR A 39 6.37 7.08 4.48
C TYR A 39 7.52 6.52 5.34
N SER A 40 8.55 5.98 4.69
CA SER A 40 9.72 5.39 5.36
C SER A 40 10.50 6.41 6.17
N ASP A 41 10.61 7.65 5.67
CA ASP A 41 11.19 8.80 6.37
C ASP A 41 10.30 9.36 7.49
N LYS A 42 9.12 8.77 7.74
CA LYS A 42 8.09 9.27 8.68
C LYS A 42 7.69 10.73 8.43
N ARG A 43 7.83 11.18 7.18
CA ARG A 43 7.48 12.54 6.73
C ARG A 43 5.99 12.66 6.39
N LYS A 44 5.37 11.55 5.96
CA LYS A 44 3.93 11.44 5.69
C LYS A 44 3.32 10.35 6.56
N ASP A 45 2.08 10.61 6.97
CA ASP A 45 1.25 9.66 7.70
C ASP A 45 0.77 8.53 6.78
N VAL A 46 0.42 7.38 7.36
CA VAL A 46 -0.09 6.23 6.61
C VAL A 46 -1.37 6.59 5.83
N VAL A 47 -2.19 7.50 6.38
CA VAL A 47 -3.42 7.95 5.73
C VAL A 47 -3.14 8.80 4.49
N ASP A 48 -2.20 9.73 4.57
CA ASP A 48 -1.80 10.55 3.40
C ASP A 48 -1.16 9.68 2.32
N VAL A 49 -0.27 8.75 2.72
CA VAL A 49 0.36 7.78 1.82
C VAL A 49 -0.69 6.93 1.13
N TYR A 50 -1.70 6.46 1.86
CA TYR A 50 -2.80 5.70 1.27
C TYR A 50 -3.57 6.55 0.25
N ARG A 51 -3.93 7.80 0.59
CA ARG A 51 -4.63 8.70 -0.34
C ARG A 51 -3.84 8.91 -1.62
N ASP A 52 -2.55 9.22 -1.52
CA ASP A 52 -1.69 9.43 -2.69
C ASP A 52 -1.60 8.16 -3.55
N VAL A 53 -1.50 6.98 -2.93
CA VAL A 53 -1.46 5.69 -3.66
C VAL A 53 -2.80 5.38 -4.33
N VAL A 54 -3.94 5.73 -3.71
CA VAL A 54 -5.28 5.60 -4.30
C VAL A 54 -5.42 6.50 -5.53
N GLU A 55 -4.99 7.76 -5.44
CA GLU A 55 -5.02 8.68 -6.60
C GLU A 55 -4.07 8.20 -7.70
N LEU A 56 -2.88 7.71 -7.33
CA LEU A 56 -1.87 7.22 -8.27
C LEU A 56 -2.31 5.95 -9.01
N PHE A 57 -3.07 5.07 -8.35
CA PHE A 57 -3.63 3.85 -8.92
C PHE A 57 -5.12 3.95 -9.25
N ALA A 58 -5.67 5.17 -9.40
CA ALA A 58 -7.09 5.37 -9.69
C ALA A 58 -7.54 4.69 -10.99
N ASP A 59 -6.64 4.61 -11.99
CA ASP A 59 -6.88 3.91 -13.27
C ASP A 59 -6.63 2.39 -13.19
N SER A 60 -6.14 1.89 -12.05
CA SER A 60 -5.71 0.50 -11.86
C SER A 60 -6.09 -0.03 -10.47
N PRO A 61 -7.40 -0.25 -10.20
CA PRO A 61 -7.90 -0.68 -8.89
C PRO A 61 -7.36 -2.05 -8.44
N ASP A 62 -7.02 -2.94 -9.39
CA ASP A 62 -6.35 -4.22 -9.09
C ASP A 62 -5.05 -4.04 -8.30
N LEU A 63 -4.23 -3.04 -8.67
CA LEU A 63 -2.95 -2.79 -8.01
C LEU A 63 -3.15 -2.24 -6.60
N LEU A 64 -4.18 -1.42 -6.40
CA LEU A 64 -4.53 -0.90 -5.09
C LEU A 64 -4.99 -2.02 -4.15
N GLN A 65 -5.78 -2.96 -4.64
CA GLN A 65 -6.26 -4.10 -3.86
C GLN A 65 -5.11 -5.04 -3.45
N ASP A 66 -4.16 -5.29 -4.35
CA ASP A 66 -2.93 -6.01 -4.04
C ASP A 66 -2.10 -5.23 -3.00
N PHE A 67 -1.95 -3.90 -3.14
CA PHE A 67 -1.24 -3.06 -2.16
C PHE A 67 -1.82 -3.15 -0.74
N LEU A 68 -3.15 -3.11 -0.61
CA LEU A 68 -3.84 -3.27 0.67
C LEU A 68 -3.54 -4.61 1.34
N ARG A 69 -3.27 -5.66 0.56
CA ARG A 69 -2.91 -7.00 1.06
C ARG A 69 -1.50 -7.03 1.66
N PHE A 70 -0.61 -6.14 1.22
CA PHE A 70 0.74 -5.97 1.78
C PHE A 70 0.76 -5.13 3.05
N LEU A 71 -0.32 -4.41 3.36
CA LEU A 71 -0.42 -3.70 4.62
C LEU A 71 -0.79 -4.69 5.73
N PRO A 72 -0.03 -4.76 6.84
CA PRO A 72 -0.39 -5.60 7.96
C PRO A 72 -1.75 -5.15 8.50
N THR A 73 -2.74 -6.05 8.45
CA THR A 73 -4.13 -5.86 8.91
C THR A 73 -4.23 -5.13 10.25
N SER A 74 -3.22 -5.23 11.12
CA SER A 74 -3.18 -4.61 12.44
C SER A 74 -2.84 -3.11 12.48
N VAL A 75 -2.13 -2.56 11.48
CA VAL A 75 -1.74 -1.12 11.46
C VAL A 75 -2.86 -0.27 10.88
N VAL A 76 -3.55 -0.79 9.86
CA VAL A 76 -4.51 -0.01 9.08
C VAL A 76 -5.92 -0.09 9.66
N LEU A 77 -6.34 -1.25 10.19
CA LEU A 77 -7.70 -1.39 10.73
C LEU A 77 -7.88 -0.68 12.08
N ALA A 78 -6.86 -0.63 12.94
CA ALA A 78 -7.01 0.03 14.24
C ALA A 78 -7.01 1.57 14.13
N ASP A 79 -6.22 2.13 13.21
CA ASP A 79 -6.10 3.58 13.01
C ASP A 79 -7.23 4.14 12.15
N LEU A 80 -7.61 3.46 11.05
CA LEU A 80 -8.74 3.88 10.22
C LEU A 80 -10.08 3.72 10.94
N ASP A 81 -10.31 2.63 11.68
CA ASP A 81 -11.56 2.45 12.45
C ASP A 81 -11.71 3.57 13.49
N SER A 82 -10.62 3.93 14.19
CA SER A 82 -10.63 5.04 15.15
C SER A 82 -10.90 6.41 14.52
N LYS A 83 -10.48 6.63 13.26
CA LYS A 83 -10.57 7.93 12.58
C LYS A 83 -11.85 8.11 11.77
N PHE A 84 -12.41 7.03 11.22
CA PHE A 84 -13.75 7.04 10.59
C PHE A 84 -14.88 7.13 11.62
N GLN A 85 -14.67 6.70 12.87
CA GLN A 85 -15.64 6.88 13.95
C GLN A 85 -15.77 8.34 14.44
N ILE A 86 -14.81 9.22 14.12
CA ILE A 86 -14.89 10.66 14.44
C ILE A 86 -15.73 11.42 13.39
N LEU A 87 -16.00 10.82 12.22
CA LEU A 87 -16.81 11.42 11.16
C LEU A 87 -18.29 11.00 11.20
N ASN A 88 -18.78 10.53 12.34
CA ASN A 88 -20.21 10.35 12.59
C ASN A 88 -20.74 11.50 13.47
N ILE A 89 -20.85 12.68 12.87
CA ILE A 89 -21.67 13.82 13.34
C ILE A 89 -22.53 14.28 12.18
#